data_AF-A0A955A1L4-F1
#
_entry.id   AF-A0A955A1L4-F1
#
_cell.length_a   1.000
_cell.length_b   1.000
_cell.length_c   1.000
_cell.angle_alpha   90.00
_cell.angle_beta   90.00
_cell.angle_gamma   90.00
#
_symmetry.space_group_name_H-M   'P 1'
#
loop_
_entity.id
_entity.type
_entity.pdbx_description
1 polymer ?
#
loop_
_entity_poly.entity_id
_entity_poly.type
_entity_poly.pdbx_seq_one_letter_code
_entity_poly.pdbx_strand_id
1 'polypeptide(L)'
;MNRNTHHRRCLLASCAITGMLALVGCQTGGAHVEGDPGVEFAQAGQTSVNKTCPLGGHPVSQGHSLNYKGDTIGFCCTDCQTKFLAMDESERDAALIKARKN
;
A
#
# COMPACT_ATOMS: atom_id res chain seq x y z
N MET A 1 24.20 20.99 -6.71
CA MET A 1 24.65 20.75 -8.10
C MET A 1 25.56 19.52 -8.16
N ASN A 2 25.20 18.60 -9.05
CA ASN A 2 26.13 17.94 -9.99
C ASN A 2 26.98 16.75 -9.51
N ARG A 3 26.65 15.54 -10.01
CA ARG A 3 27.38 14.80 -11.06
C ARG A 3 26.89 13.34 -11.11
N ASN A 4 25.78 13.08 -11.81
CA ASN A 4 25.87 12.46 -13.13
C ASN A 4 27.20 12.75 -13.84
N THR A 5 28.01 11.70 -14.02
CA THR A 5 28.92 11.42 -15.17
C THR A 5 30.12 10.61 -14.68
N HIS A 6 30.03 9.32 -14.35
CA HIS A 6 31.24 8.48 -14.27
C HIS A 6 31.02 6.96 -14.47
N HIS A 7 30.00 6.53 -15.21
CA HIS A 7 29.86 5.10 -15.57
C HIS A 7 30.57 4.69 -16.88
N ARG A 8 31.48 5.53 -17.42
CA ARG A 8 32.14 5.30 -18.72
C ARG A 8 33.66 5.48 -18.70
N ARG A 9 34.31 4.98 -17.64
CA ARG A 9 35.78 4.76 -17.59
C ARG A 9 35.96 3.54 -16.69
N CYS A 10 35.73 2.32 -17.16
CA CYS A 10 36.54 1.64 -18.17
C CYS A 10 38.01 2.06 -18.09
N LEU A 11 38.84 1.07 -17.79
CA LEU A 11 40.30 1.07 -17.80
C LEU A 11 41.00 1.55 -16.53
N LEU A 12 41.45 0.52 -15.84
CA LEU A 12 42.80 0.33 -15.29
C LEU A 12 42.96 0.63 -13.80
N ALA A 13 43.22 -0.48 -13.12
CA ALA A 13 44.26 -0.64 -12.12
C ALA A 13 43.74 -0.99 -10.73
N SER A 14 44.24 -2.15 -10.28
CA SER A 14 44.43 -2.54 -8.89
C SER A 14 43.20 -3.18 -8.26
N CYS A 15 42.94 -4.47 -8.51
CA CYS A 15 43.59 -5.57 -7.78
C CYS A 15 43.84 -5.23 -6.30
N ALA A 16 42.81 -5.37 -5.46
CA ALA A 16 42.99 -6.03 -4.18
C ALA A 16 41.65 -6.62 -3.72
N ILE A 17 41.50 -7.95 -3.77
CA ILE A 17 41.36 -8.84 -2.61
C ILE A 17 40.37 -8.23 -1.60
N THR A 18 39.13 -8.74 -1.44
CA THR A 18 38.85 -9.84 -0.50
C THR A 18 37.40 -10.34 -0.72
N GLY A 19 37.19 -11.65 -0.72
CA GLY A 19 35.90 -12.24 -0.30
C GLY A 19 34.89 -12.57 -1.38
N MET A 20 35.24 -13.48 -2.31
CA MET A 20 34.26 -14.25 -3.09
C MET A 20 33.56 -15.27 -2.18
N LEU A 21 32.50 -14.85 -1.47
CA LEU A 21 31.47 -15.74 -0.96
C LEU A 21 30.19 -15.52 -1.77
N ALA A 22 30.21 -15.98 -3.02
CA ALA A 22 29.01 -16.19 -3.80
C ALA A 22 28.41 -17.55 -3.40
N LEU A 23 27.45 -17.54 -2.49
CA LEU A 23 26.45 -18.60 -2.39
C LEU A 23 25.08 -17.95 -2.58
N VAL A 24 24.70 -17.93 -3.85
CA VAL A 24 23.35 -18.12 -4.37
C VAL A 24 22.19 -17.87 -3.38
N GLY A 25 21.46 -16.79 -3.63
CA GLY A 25 20.17 -16.47 -3.03
C GLY A 25 19.34 -15.68 -4.02
N CYS A 26 19.08 -16.30 -5.17
CA CYS A 26 18.23 -15.81 -6.23
C CYS A 26 16.76 -15.89 -5.78
N GLN A 27 16.30 -14.92 -4.99
CA GLN A 27 14.87 -14.81 -4.65
C GLN A 27 14.27 -13.68 -5.48
N THR A 28 14.04 -14.03 -6.73
CA THR A 28 12.92 -13.64 -7.59
C THR A 28 11.85 -12.83 -6.84
N GLY A 29 11.56 -11.62 -7.35
CA GLY A 29 10.65 -10.66 -6.76
C GLY A 29 9.28 -11.25 -6.37
N GLY A 30 9.02 -11.24 -5.07
CA GLY A 30 7.69 -11.02 -4.52
C GLY A 30 7.63 -9.57 -4.05
N ALA A 31 6.56 -8.86 -4.42
CA ALA A 31 6.34 -7.47 -4.09
C ALA A 31 6.56 -7.21 -2.58
N HIS A 32 7.72 -6.66 -2.22
CA HIS A 32 7.85 -5.90 -0.99
C HIS A 32 7.09 -4.61 -1.25
N VAL A 33 5.81 -4.61 -0.92
CA VAL A 33 5.17 -3.37 -0.50
C VAL A 33 5.87 -3.01 0.80
N GLU A 34 6.91 -2.18 0.71
CA GLU A 34 7.28 -1.29 1.80
C GLU A 34 6.13 -0.25 1.85
N GLY A 35 4.99 -0.72 2.36
CA GLY A 35 3.72 -0.01 2.42
C GLY A 35 3.75 1.00 3.55
N ASP A 36 3.76 2.27 3.16
CA ASP A 36 3.57 3.45 3.99
C ASP A 36 2.44 3.27 5.03
N PRO A 37 2.59 3.78 6.27
CA PRO A 37 1.62 3.57 7.33
C PRO A 37 0.30 4.28 7.03
N GLY A 38 -0.67 3.54 6.48
CA GLY A 38 -2.06 3.80 6.83
C GLY A 38 -3.14 3.36 5.85
N VAL A 39 -2.86 3.19 4.56
CA VAL A 39 -3.93 2.83 3.61
C VAL A 39 -3.44 1.97 2.45
N GLU A 40 -3.86 0.70 2.43
CA GLU A 40 -3.57 -0.26 1.36
C GLU A 40 -4.86 -0.50 0.54
N PHE A 41 -4.80 -0.54 -0.78
CA PHE A 41 -6.00 -0.88 -1.57
C PHE A 41 -6.31 -2.37 -1.45
N ALA A 42 -7.53 -2.72 -1.03
CA ALA A 42 -7.89 -4.12 -0.80
C ALA A 42 -8.17 -4.81 -2.15
N GLN A 43 -7.64 -6.03 -2.33
CA GLN A 43 -7.84 -6.77 -3.57
C GLN A 43 -9.30 -7.28 -3.71
N ALA A 44 -9.73 -7.48 -4.96
CA ALA A 44 -11.02 -8.07 -5.27
C ALA A 44 -11.16 -9.44 -4.59
N GLY A 45 -12.12 -9.55 -3.66
CA GLY A 45 -12.37 -10.77 -2.89
C GLY A 45 -12.16 -10.64 -1.37
N GLN A 46 -11.61 -9.52 -0.88
CA GLN A 46 -11.48 -9.31 0.56
C GLN A 46 -12.82 -8.92 1.20
N THR A 47 -13.19 -9.64 2.27
CA THR A 47 -14.41 -9.39 3.05
C THR A 47 -14.27 -8.11 3.87
N SER A 48 -15.05 -7.10 3.55
CA SER A 48 -15.10 -5.86 4.33
C SER A 48 -15.70 -6.10 5.72
N VAL A 49 -15.13 -5.45 6.73
CA VAL A 49 -15.63 -5.48 8.11
C VAL A 49 -16.98 -4.78 8.25
N ASN A 50 -17.28 -3.86 7.33
CA ASN A 50 -18.55 -3.16 7.24
C ASN A 50 -19.42 -3.70 6.08
N LYS A 51 -20.73 -3.79 6.31
CA LYS A 51 -21.75 -4.06 5.29
C LYS A 51 -22.35 -2.80 4.69
N THR A 52 -22.25 -1.68 5.41
CA THR A 52 -22.80 -0.38 5.03
C THR A 52 -21.66 0.62 4.87
N CYS A 53 -21.73 1.45 3.83
CA CYS A 53 -20.75 2.47 3.50
C CYS A 53 -20.69 3.54 4.62
N PRO A 54 -19.50 3.80 5.21
CA PRO A 54 -19.36 4.73 6.32
C PRO A 54 -19.58 6.21 5.91
N LEU A 55 -19.46 6.51 4.62
CA LEU A 55 -19.67 7.85 4.07
C LEU A 55 -21.07 8.02 3.46
N GLY A 56 -21.54 7.00 2.75
CA GLY A 56 -22.76 7.06 1.95
C GLY A 56 -23.99 6.43 2.58
N GLY A 57 -23.86 5.64 3.65
CA GLY A 57 -24.99 4.95 4.29
C GLY A 57 -25.66 3.86 3.44
N HIS A 58 -25.18 3.64 2.22
CA HIS A 58 -25.66 2.62 1.29
C HIS A 58 -24.93 1.29 1.50
N PRO A 59 -25.47 0.15 1.04
CA PRO A 59 -24.75 -1.12 1.06
C PRO A 59 -23.40 -1.01 0.32
N VAL A 60 -22.38 -1.69 0.85
CA VAL A 60 -21.05 -1.74 0.21
C VAL A 60 -21.11 -2.52 -1.11
N SER A 61 -20.40 -2.03 -2.12
CA SER A 61 -20.26 -2.69 -3.42
C SER A 61 -19.00 -3.54 -3.44
N GLN A 62 -19.08 -4.73 -4.05
CA GLN A 62 -17.92 -5.60 -4.20
C GLN A 62 -16.91 -4.96 -5.18
N GLY A 63 -15.67 -4.76 -4.72
CA GLY A 63 -14.58 -4.22 -5.54
C GLY A 63 -14.08 -2.83 -5.15
N HIS A 64 -14.77 -2.13 -4.24
CA HIS A 64 -14.34 -0.83 -3.73
C HIS A 64 -14.00 -0.94 -2.24
N SER A 65 -12.93 -1.69 -1.93
CA SER A 65 -12.48 -1.89 -0.55
C SER A 65 -11.05 -1.36 -0.37
N LEU A 66 -10.72 -0.89 0.83
CA LEU A 66 -9.37 -0.49 1.23
C LEU A 66 -9.07 -1.00 2.63
N ASN A 67 -7.83 -1.39 2.88
CA ASN A 67 -7.34 -1.74 4.19
C ASN A 67 -6.88 -0.48 4.92
N TYR A 68 -7.49 -0.20 6.07
CA TYR A 68 -7.18 0.94 6.93
C TYR A 68 -7.00 0.45 8.36
N LYS A 69 -5.83 0.73 8.97
CA LYS A 69 -5.49 0.27 10.34
C LYS A 69 -5.68 -1.24 10.56
N GLY A 70 -5.49 -2.06 9.52
CA GLY A 70 -5.67 -3.52 9.56
C GLY A 70 -7.12 -3.99 9.35
N ASP A 71 -8.06 -3.06 9.17
CA ASP A 71 -9.45 -3.36 8.85
C ASP A 71 -9.74 -3.14 7.36
N THR A 72 -10.38 -4.11 6.71
CA THR A 72 -10.85 -3.96 5.32
C THR A 72 -12.16 -3.19 5.29
N ILE A 73 -12.16 -1.98 4.76
CA ILE A 73 -13.30 -1.08 4.68
C ILE A 73 -13.87 -1.11 3.26
N GLY A 74 -15.14 -1.50 3.13
CA GLY A 74 -15.89 -1.48 1.87
C GLY A 74 -16.65 -0.18 1.65
N PHE A 75 -16.73 0.25 0.39
CA PHE A 75 -17.44 1.45 -0.03
C PHE A 75 -18.53 1.11 -1.05
N CYS A 76 -19.56 1.95 -1.10
CA CYS A 76 -20.62 1.79 -2.11
C CYS A 76 -20.16 2.22 -3.51
N CYS A 77 -19.22 3.16 -3.61
CA CYS A 77 -18.72 3.75 -4.87
C CYS A 77 -17.24 4.15 -4.74
N THR A 78 -16.56 4.30 -5.89
CA THR A 78 -15.19 4.83 -5.96
C THR A 78 -15.05 6.23 -5.39
N ASP A 79 -16.04 7.13 -5.58
CA ASP A 79 -16.02 8.46 -4.96
C ASP A 79 -15.93 8.42 -3.44
N CYS A 80 -16.63 7.47 -2.81
CA CYS A 80 -16.56 7.32 -1.36
C CYS A 80 -15.17 6.82 -0.95
N GLN A 81 -14.58 5.88 -1.69
CA GLN A 81 -13.20 5.46 -1.46
C GLN A 81 -12.21 6.63 -1.57
N THR A 82 -12.30 7.46 -2.62
CA THR A 82 -11.44 8.63 -2.80
C THR A 82 -11.65 9.68 -1.71
N LYS A 83 -12.90 9.97 -1.34
CA LYS A 83 -13.20 10.87 -0.22
C LYS A 83 -12.64 10.35 1.10
N PHE A 84 -12.68 9.04 1.31
CA PHE A 84 -12.08 8.44 2.50
C PHE A 84 -10.58 8.66 2.53
N LEU A 85 -9.88 8.48 1.41
CA LEU A 85 -8.44 8.76 1.30
C LEU A 85 -8.09 10.24 1.48
N ALA A 86 -8.97 11.14 1.05
CA ALA A 86 -8.79 12.59 1.17
C ALA A 86 -9.15 13.16 2.55
N MET A 87 -9.84 12.38 3.40
CA MET A 87 -10.23 12.79 4.75
C MET A 87 -9.12 12.53 5.77
N ASP A 88 -9.08 13.36 6.81
CA ASP A 88 -8.20 13.15 7.95
C ASP A 88 -8.50 11.83 8.66
N GLU A 89 -7.50 11.27 9.33
CA GLU A 89 -7.64 9.97 10.03
C GLU A 89 -8.78 9.97 11.05
N SER A 90 -9.01 11.10 11.72
CA SER A 90 -10.02 11.27 12.78
C SER A 90 -11.44 11.18 12.23
N GLU A 91 -11.67 11.75 11.04
CA GLU A 91 -12.98 11.66 10.37
C GLU A 91 -13.22 10.25 9.82
N ARG A 92 -12.16 9.63 9.28
CA ARG A 92 -12.21 8.23 8.84
C ARG A 92 -12.59 7.28 9.97
N ASP A 93 -11.97 7.41 11.14
CA ASP A 93 -12.26 6.58 12.32
C ASP A 93 -13.71 6.78 12.79
N ALA A 94 -14.20 8.02 12.83
CA ALA A 94 -15.58 8.32 13.16
C ALA A 94 -16.58 7.69 12.16
N ALA A 95 -16.23 7.66 10.88
CA ALA A 95 -17.02 7.02 9.84
C ALA A 95 -17.06 5.49 10.05
N LEU A 96 -15.96 4.87 10.49
CA LEU A 96 -15.90 3.45 10.82
C LEU A 96 -16.70 3.06 12.06
N ILE A 97 -16.68 3.88 13.11
CA ILE A 97 -17.51 3.66 14.31
C ILE A 97 -19.00 3.61 13.94
N LYS A 98 -19.44 4.48 13.01
CA LYS A 98 -20.83 4.46 12.51
C LYS A 98 -21.14 3.19 11.73
N ALA A 99 -20.24 2.77 10.85
CA ALA A 99 -20.45 1.58 10.03
C ALA A 99 -20.42 0.26 10.82
N ARG A 100 -19.68 0.20 11.94
CA ARG A 100 -19.65 -0.95 12.86
C ARG A 100 -20.85 -1.02 13.81
N LYS A 101 -21.54 0.09 14.05
CA LYS A 101 -22.67 0.18 14.99
C LYS A 101 -24.03 -0.22 14.38
N ASN A 102 -24.05 -0.68 13.13
CA ASN A 102 -25.25 -1.08 12.39
C ASN A 102 -25.18 -2.56 12.02
#